data_AF-A0A848XU46-F1
#
_entry.id   AF-A0A848XU46-F1
#
_cell.length_a   1.000
_cell.length_b   1.000
_cell.length_c   1.000
_cell.angle_alpha   90.00
_cell.angle_beta   90.00
_cell.angle_gamma   90.00
#
_symmetry.space_group_name_H-M   'P 1'
#
loop_
_entity.id
_entity.type
_entity.pdbx_description
1 polymer ?
#
loop_
_entity_poly.entity_id
_entity_poly.type
_entity_poly.pdbx_seq_one_letter_code
_entity_poly.pdbx_strand_id
1 'polypeptide(L)'
;MNMLRLVKVLLLAGLIIPAPALAQTPEVGQRIRVTAPEVLTERRVGQLLWLDSDSLVLAGADTAPPERWVVPPEAITRLEVFEGRRGHAGRGLLIGAGTGLALGLIGISGDGTCSGSGNYGELCALVVTGTTLGGGVLGLLIGAVVRTDRWNSIPVGL
;
A
#
# COMPACT_ATOMS: atom_id res chain seq x y z
N MET A 1 -21.54 16.55 -31.10
CA MET A 1 -20.88 16.02 -29.88
C MET A 1 -20.96 17.12 -28.82
N ASN A 2 -21.88 16.97 -27.85
CA ASN A 2 -22.48 18.10 -27.14
C ASN A 2 -21.56 18.71 -26.07
N MET A 3 -21.30 20.02 -26.21
CA MET A 3 -20.51 20.89 -25.30
C MET A 3 -20.90 20.77 -23.82
N LEU A 4 -22.16 20.40 -23.53
CA LEU A 4 -22.65 20.11 -22.18
C LEU A 4 -21.95 18.93 -21.46
N ARG A 5 -21.40 17.96 -22.20
CA ARG A 5 -20.70 16.81 -21.57
C ARG A 5 -19.31 17.20 -21.06
N LEU A 6 -18.62 18.14 -21.70
CA LEU A 6 -17.31 18.63 -21.29
C LEU A 6 -17.38 19.45 -19.99
N VAL A 7 -18.43 20.26 -19.82
CA VAL A 7 -18.63 21.08 -18.62
C VAL A 7 -18.91 20.21 -17.38
N LYS A 8 -19.65 19.10 -17.52
CA LYS A 8 -19.89 18.15 -16.42
C LYS A 8 -18.64 17.38 -16.00
N VAL A 9 -17.73 17.08 -16.93
CA VAL A 9 -16.47 16.38 -16.61
C VAL A 9 -15.49 17.33 -15.89
N LEU A 10 -15.45 18.61 -16.26
CA LEU A 10 -14.61 19.60 -15.57
C LEU A 10 -15.08 19.91 -14.14
N LEU A 11 -16.39 19.89 -13.87
CA LEU A 11 -16.95 20.15 -12.54
C LEU A 11 -16.69 19.01 -11.53
N LEU A 12 -16.43 17.78 -12.00
CA LEU A 12 -16.08 16.65 -11.12
C LEU A 12 -14.59 16.59 -10.74
N ALA A 13 -13.72 17.28 -11.49
CA ALA A 13 -12.28 17.29 -11.26
C ALA A 13 -11.83 18.35 -10.24
N GLY A 14 -12.70 19.28 -9.85
CA GLY A 14 -12.34 20.49 -9.12
C GLY A 14 -12.39 20.44 -7.59
N LEU A 15 -12.69 19.31 -6.94
CA LEU A 15 -12.90 19.28 -5.49
C LEU A 15 -12.20 18.12 -4.76
N ILE A 16 -10.92 17.92 -5.02
CA ILE A 16 -10.04 17.21 -4.08
C ILE A 16 -9.29 18.28 -3.30
N ILE A 17 -9.98 18.94 -2.37
CA ILE A 17 -9.31 19.76 -1.36
C ILE A 17 -8.60 18.75 -0.45
N PRO A 18 -7.26 18.72 -0.37
CA PRO A 18 -6.60 17.93 0.66
C PRO A 18 -7.07 18.51 2.00
N ALA A 19 -7.85 17.74 2.75
CA ALA A 19 -8.22 18.13 4.10
C ALA A 19 -6.92 18.34 4.88
N PRO A 20 -6.71 19.50 5.53
CA PRO A 20 -5.61 19.63 6.47
C PRO A 20 -5.81 18.52 7.49
N ALA A 21 -4.83 17.63 7.62
CA ALA A 21 -4.81 16.67 8.71
C ALA A 21 -4.84 17.51 9.99
N LEU A 22 -6.01 17.56 10.66
CA LEU A 22 -6.11 18.06 12.01
C LEU A 22 -5.00 17.39 12.80
N ALA A 23 -4.26 18.16 13.60
CA ALA A 23 -3.19 17.65 14.43
C ALA A 23 -3.76 16.49 15.28
N GLN A 24 -3.50 15.26 14.85
CA GLN A 24 -3.91 14.07 15.56
C GLN A 24 -2.92 13.89 16.70
N THR A 25 -3.32 14.23 17.92
CA THR A 25 -2.57 13.87 19.12
C THR A 25 -2.59 12.35 19.25
N PRO A 26 -1.43 11.68 19.35
CA PRO A 26 -1.39 10.24 19.49
C PRO A 26 -1.93 9.83 20.87
N GLU A 27 -2.73 8.78 20.90
CA GLU A 27 -3.34 8.28 22.12
C GLU A 27 -2.47 7.20 22.78
N VAL A 28 -2.49 7.13 24.11
CA VAL A 28 -1.85 6.05 24.86
C VAL A 28 -2.40 4.70 24.40
N GLY A 29 -1.50 3.74 24.17
CA GLY A 29 -1.78 2.41 23.62
C GLY A 29 -1.64 2.33 22.10
N GLN A 30 -1.56 3.45 21.39
CA GLN A 30 -1.37 3.43 19.93
C GLN A 30 0.04 2.95 19.56
N ARG A 31 0.11 2.19 18.46
CA ARG A 31 1.39 1.82 17.85
C ARG A 31 1.91 3.01 17.07
N ILE A 32 3.05 3.54 17.49
CA ILE A 32 3.68 4.71 16.90
C ILE A 32 5.08 4.38 16.42
N ARG A 33 5.55 5.19 15.50
CA ARG A 33 6.87 5.09 14.93
C ARG A 33 7.56 6.43 15.05
N VAL A 34 8.76 6.39 15.63
CA VAL A 34 9.49 7.58 16.05
C VAL A 34 10.84 7.61 15.33
N THR A 35 11.16 8.78 14.79
CA THR A 35 12.48 9.11 14.28
C THR A 35 13.05 10.25 15.11
N ALA A 36 14.03 9.93 15.95
CA ALA A 36 14.71 10.90 16.82
C ALA A 36 16.24 10.69 16.72
N PRO A 37 16.91 11.20 15.67
CA PRO A 37 18.31 10.87 15.38
C PRO A 37 19.29 11.24 16.50
N GLU A 38 18.93 12.20 17.34
CA GLU A 38 19.75 12.66 18.48
C GLU A 38 19.78 11.65 19.64
N VAL A 39 18.74 10.82 19.77
CA VAL A 39 18.55 9.89 20.89
C VAL A 39 18.54 8.43 20.42
N LEU A 40 18.00 8.17 19.23
CA LEU A 40 17.84 6.85 18.62
C LEU A 40 18.64 6.79 17.32
N THR A 41 19.56 5.82 17.23
CA THR A 41 20.38 5.57 16.03
C THR A 41 19.54 5.23 14.80
N GLU A 42 18.38 4.60 15.00
CA GLU A 42 17.47 4.17 13.95
C GLU A 42 16.02 4.49 14.30
N ARG A 43 15.16 4.52 13.28
CA ARG A 43 13.71 4.67 13.43
C ARG A 43 13.13 3.48 14.18
N ARG A 44 12.48 3.73 15.32
CA ARG A 44 11.92 2.68 16.19
C ARG A 44 10.40 2.65 16.13
N VAL A 45 9.83 1.45 16.29
CA VAL A 45 8.39 1.22 16.39
C VAL A 45 8.08 0.73 17.79
N GLY A 46 7.09 1.32 18.43
CA GLY A 46 6.67 0.95 19.77
C GLY A 46 5.20 1.27 20.05
N GLN A 47 4.71 0.83 21.20
CA GLN A 47 3.43 1.27 21.73
C GLN A 47 3.65 2.49 22.62
N LEU A 48 2.85 3.54 22.44
CA LEU A 48 2.86 4.71 23.31
C LEU A 48 2.33 4.32 24.68
N LEU A 49 3.14 4.42 25.72
CA LEU A 49 2.73 4.13 27.09
C LEU A 49 2.31 5.39 27.83
N TRP A 50 3.00 6.49 27.56
CA TRP A 50 2.78 7.76 28.22
C TRP A 50 3.22 8.90 27.32
N LEU A 51 2.46 9.99 27.35
CA LEU A 51 2.77 11.22 26.66
C LEU A 51 2.61 12.39 27.63
N ASP A 52 3.69 13.15 27.79
CA ASP A 52 3.72 14.39 28.56
C ASP A 52 4.35 15.51 27.71
N SER A 53 4.36 16.74 28.21
CA SER A 53 4.99 17.88 27.53
C SER A 53 6.49 17.66 27.28
N ASP A 54 7.15 16.95 28.19
CA ASP A 54 8.62 16.86 28.21
C ASP A 54 9.13 15.45 27.88
N SER A 55 8.24 14.45 27.86
CA SER A 55 8.64 13.07 27.66
C SER A 55 7.59 12.22 26.95
N LEU A 56 8.08 11.42 26.00
CA LEU A 56 7.30 10.39 25.32
C LEU A 56 7.88 9.02 25.69
N VAL A 57 7.05 8.16 26.27
CA VAL A 57 7.47 6.83 26.73
C VAL A 57 6.91 5.75 25.80
N LEU A 58 7.80 4.93 25.26
CA LEU A 58 7.49 3.84 24.34
C LEU A 58 7.82 2.47 24.94
N ALA A 59 7.01 1.47 24.63
CA ALA A 59 7.39 0.07 24.75
C ALA A 59 7.75 -0.49 23.38
N GLY A 60 8.95 -1.07 23.28
CA GLY A 60 9.41 -1.78 22.10
C GLY A 60 8.55 -2.99 21.78
N ALA A 61 8.24 -3.15 20.49
CA ALA A 61 7.42 -4.26 20.01
C ALA A 61 8.22 -5.56 19.76
N ASP A 62 9.55 -5.45 19.68
CA ASP A 62 10.40 -6.49 19.08
C ASP A 62 11.25 -7.27 20.10
N THR A 63 11.18 -6.93 21.40
CA THR A 63 11.99 -7.55 22.46
C THR A 63 11.11 -8.07 23.62
N ALA A 64 11.54 -9.16 24.26
CA ALA A 64 10.92 -9.72 25.46
C ALA A 64 11.99 -9.87 26.57
N PRO A 65 11.89 -9.14 27.69
CA PRO A 65 10.86 -8.16 28.03
C PRO A 65 10.92 -6.91 27.11
N PRO A 66 9.78 -6.21 26.91
CA PRO A 66 9.74 -5.04 26.04
C PRO A 66 10.63 -3.95 26.60
N GLU A 67 11.62 -3.55 25.79
CA GLU A 67 12.50 -2.43 26.09
C GLU A 67 11.68 -1.13 26.17
N ARG A 68 11.97 -0.28 27.15
CA ARG A 68 11.29 1.02 27.30
C ARG A 68 12.22 2.13 26.86
N TRP A 69 11.71 3.01 26.01
CA TRP A 69 12.45 4.20 25.56
C TRP A 69 11.73 5.44 26.05
N VAL A 70 12.52 6.39 26.57
CA VAL A 70 12.06 7.73 26.90
C VAL A 70 12.68 8.66 25.88
N VAL A 71 11.84 9.31 25.08
CA VAL A 71 12.28 10.21 24.01
C VAL A 71 11.73 11.61 24.32
N PRO A 72 12.58 12.64 24.47
CA PRO A 72 12.12 14.02 24.58
C PRO A 72 11.41 14.44 23.29
N PRO A 73 10.22 15.07 23.35
CA PRO A 73 9.50 15.52 22.15
C PRO A 73 10.33 16.42 21.22
N GLU A 74 11.22 17.24 21.80
CA GLU A 74 12.13 18.14 21.07
C GLU A 74 13.11 17.39 20.16
N ALA A 75 13.53 16.18 20.55
CA ALA A 75 14.44 15.35 19.77
C ALA A 75 13.73 14.61 18.62
N ILE A 76 12.39 14.66 18.56
CA ILE A 76 11.59 13.94 17.56
C ILE A 76 11.52 14.77 16.28
N THR A 77 12.16 14.25 15.23
CA THR A 77 12.12 14.86 13.89
C THR A 77 10.94 14.38 13.06
N ARG A 78 10.39 13.20 13.37
CA ARG A 78 9.21 12.66 12.73
C ARG A 78 8.47 11.71 13.67
N LEU A 79 7.16 11.91 13.75
CA LEU A 79 6.25 11.05 14.49
C LEU A 79 5.17 10.52 13.54
N GLU A 80 4.94 9.21 13.58
CA GLU A 80 3.93 8.57 12.75
C GLU A 80 3.06 7.63 13.58
N VAL A 81 1.75 7.65 13.32
CA VAL A 81 0.77 6.77 13.96
C VAL A 81 0.38 5.65 13.00
N PHE A 82 0.24 4.45 13.54
CA PHE A 82 -0.24 3.30 12.78
C PHE A 82 -1.75 3.39 12.51
N GLU A 83 -2.15 3.44 11.24
CA GLU A 83 -3.55 3.50 10.81
C GLU A 83 -4.12 2.12 10.39
N GLY A 84 -3.36 1.05 10.59
CA GLY A 84 -3.72 -0.29 10.13
C GLY A 84 -2.93 -0.72 8.91
N ARG A 85 -3.50 -1.65 8.14
CA ARG A 85 -2.82 -2.30 7.01
C ARG A 85 -3.64 -2.18 5.74
N ARG A 86 -2.96 -1.96 4.61
CA ARG A 86 -3.56 -1.98 3.27
C ARG A 86 -3.09 -3.21 2.52
N GLY A 87 -4.05 -3.97 1.96
CA GLY A 87 -3.77 -5.08 1.06
C GLY A 87 -3.55 -4.61 -0.39
N HIS A 88 -2.91 -5.47 -1.18
CA HIS A 88 -2.54 -5.21 -2.57
C HIS A 88 -3.25 -6.12 -3.57
N ALA A 89 -4.40 -6.71 -3.20
CA ALA A 89 -5.11 -7.69 -4.02
C ALA A 89 -5.37 -7.20 -5.45
N GLY A 90 -5.89 -5.98 -5.61
CA GLY A 90 -6.15 -5.41 -6.94
C GLY A 90 -4.87 -5.16 -7.75
N ARG A 91 -3.79 -4.71 -7.09
CA ARG A 91 -2.49 -4.52 -7.76
C ARG A 91 -1.89 -5.86 -8.16
N GLY A 92 -2.00 -6.87 -7.30
CA GLY A 92 -1.59 -8.24 -7.58
C GLY A 92 -2.36 -8.84 -8.75
N LEU A 93 -3.68 -8.65 -8.82
CA LEU A 93 -4.50 -9.09 -9.95
C LEU A 93 -4.02 -8.47 -11.27
N LEU A 94 -3.79 -7.16 -11.29
CA LEU A 94 -3.36 -6.46 -12.51
C LEU A 94 -1.98 -6.94 -12.98
N ILE A 95 -1.03 -7.07 -12.05
CA ILE A 95 0.32 -7.56 -12.37
C ILE A 95 0.23 -9.00 -12.87
N GLY A 96 -0.48 -9.87 -12.15
CA GLY A 96 -0.63 -11.28 -12.49
C GLY A 96 -1.32 -11.49 -13.84
N ALA A 97 -2.40 -10.75 -14.10
CA ALA A 97 -3.11 -10.82 -15.38
C ALA A 97 -2.24 -10.30 -16.53
N GLY A 98 -1.52 -9.20 -16.33
CA GLY A 98 -0.60 -8.65 -17.32
C GLY A 98 0.54 -9.62 -17.66
N THR A 99 1.18 -10.22 -16.65
CA THR A 99 2.21 -11.24 -16.86
C THR A 99 1.65 -12.49 -17.53
N GLY A 100 0.47 -12.96 -17.10
CA GLY A 100 -0.20 -14.10 -17.71
C GLY A 100 -0.56 -13.88 -19.18
N LEU A 101 -1.00 -12.67 -19.53
CA LEU A 101 -1.29 -12.26 -20.91
C LEU A 101 -0.01 -12.24 -21.74
N ALA A 102 1.07 -11.64 -21.24
CA ALA A 102 2.35 -11.60 -21.96
C ALA A 102 2.89 -13.01 -22.24
N LEU A 103 2.86 -13.89 -21.24
CA LEU A 103 3.27 -15.29 -21.41
C LEU A 103 2.37 -16.05 -22.39
N GLY A 104 1.05 -15.81 -22.34
CA GLY A 104 0.10 -16.38 -23.28
C GLY A 104 0.40 -15.98 -24.73
N LEU A 105 0.67 -14.68 -24.97
CA LEU A 105 1.00 -14.16 -26.29
C LEU A 105 2.34 -14.70 -26.82
N ILE A 106 3.37 -14.78 -25.97
CA ILE A 106 4.66 -15.38 -26.33
C ILE A 106 4.48 -16.87 -26.68
N GLY A 107 3.63 -17.58 -25.93
CA GLY A 107 3.36 -19.00 -26.16
C GLY A 107 2.70 -19.30 -27.51
N ILE A 108 2.03 -18.32 -28.13
CA ILE A 108 1.32 -18.48 -29.40
C ILE A 108 1.96 -17.73 -30.58
N SER A 109 3.11 -17.07 -30.39
CA SER A 109 3.72 -16.20 -31.40
C SER A 109 4.44 -16.93 -32.54
N GLY A 110 4.26 -18.25 -32.68
CA GLY A 110 4.85 -19.04 -33.75
C GLY A 110 4.05 -18.92 -35.06
N ASP A 111 4.76 -18.91 -36.19
CA ASP A 111 4.15 -18.86 -37.52
C ASP A 111 3.23 -20.08 -37.73
N GLY A 112 1.93 -19.83 -37.86
CA GLY A 112 0.91 -20.86 -38.11
C GLY A 112 0.20 -21.44 -36.89
N THR A 113 0.58 -21.07 -35.65
CA THR A 113 -0.03 -21.65 -34.44
C THR A 113 -1.52 -21.33 -34.29
N CYS A 114 -1.96 -20.18 -34.80
CA CYS A 114 -3.35 -19.71 -34.67
C CYS A 114 -4.10 -19.50 -36.01
N SER A 115 -3.50 -19.86 -37.15
CA SER A 115 -4.07 -19.61 -38.50
C SER A 115 -4.42 -20.87 -39.31
N GLY A 116 -4.46 -22.04 -38.68
CA GLY A 116 -4.89 -23.30 -39.30
C GLY A 116 -6.42 -23.44 -39.43
N SER A 117 -6.87 -24.31 -40.33
CA SER A 117 -8.28 -24.71 -40.41
C SER A 117 -8.69 -25.59 -39.22
N GLY A 118 -9.88 -25.36 -38.65
CA GLY A 118 -10.37 -26.06 -37.45
C GLY A 118 -10.36 -25.18 -36.18
N ASN A 119 -10.27 -25.80 -35.00
CA ASN A 119 -10.42 -25.10 -33.71
C ASN A 119 -9.13 -24.42 -33.20
N TYR A 120 -8.12 -24.21 -34.05
CA TYR A 120 -6.82 -23.64 -33.65
C TYR A 120 -6.96 -22.22 -33.07
N GLY A 121 -7.87 -21.40 -33.62
CA GLY A 121 -8.18 -20.08 -33.08
C GLY A 121 -8.77 -20.14 -31.67
N GLU A 122 -9.68 -21.10 -31.41
CA GLU A 122 -10.26 -21.30 -30.07
C GLU A 122 -9.23 -21.81 -29.07
N LEU A 123 -8.31 -22.69 -29.48
CA LEU A 123 -7.22 -23.17 -28.64
C LEU A 123 -6.26 -22.04 -28.26
N CYS A 124 -5.87 -21.17 -29.21
CA CYS A 124 -5.06 -19.99 -28.90
C CYS A 124 -5.78 -19.04 -27.94
N ALA A 125 -7.08 -18.79 -28.17
CA ALA A 125 -7.90 -17.98 -27.27
C ALA A 125 -7.97 -18.59 -25.87
N LEU A 126 -8.11 -19.92 -25.76
CA LEU A 126 -8.11 -20.65 -24.50
C LEU A 126 -6.77 -20.55 -23.77
N VAL A 127 -5.64 -20.65 -24.48
CA VAL A 127 -4.30 -20.49 -23.89
C VAL A 127 -4.14 -19.08 -23.35
N VAL A 128 -4.39 -18.05 -24.15
CA VAL A 128 -4.23 -16.65 -23.72
C VAL A 128 -5.18 -16.32 -22.58
N THR A 129 -6.44 -16.75 -22.66
CA THR A 129 -7.43 -16.52 -21.60
C THR A 129 -7.06 -17.29 -20.34
N GLY A 130 -6.64 -18.55 -20.46
CA GLY A 130 -6.22 -19.40 -19.36
C GLY A 130 -5.00 -18.85 -18.62
N THR A 131 -3.97 -18.41 -19.36
CA THR A 131 -2.77 -17.82 -18.74
C THR A 131 -3.08 -16.46 -18.12
N THR A 132 -3.91 -15.63 -18.76
CA THR A 132 -4.31 -14.31 -18.22
C THR A 132 -5.14 -14.46 -16.94
N LEU A 133 -6.16 -15.32 -16.95
CA LEU A 133 -7.00 -15.58 -15.77
C LEU A 133 -6.21 -16.28 -14.67
N GLY A 134 -5.44 -17.31 -15.00
CA GLY A 134 -4.60 -18.02 -14.05
C GLY A 134 -3.58 -17.09 -13.38
N GLY A 135 -2.89 -16.26 -14.17
CA GLY A 135 -1.98 -15.24 -13.68
C GLY A 135 -2.70 -14.22 -12.79
N GLY A 136 -3.87 -13.72 -13.22
CA GLY A 136 -4.67 -12.76 -12.46
C GLY A 136 -5.15 -13.29 -11.11
N VAL A 137 -5.64 -14.54 -11.07
CA VAL A 137 -6.07 -15.20 -9.83
C VAL A 137 -4.90 -15.39 -8.89
N LEU A 138 -3.77 -15.92 -9.38
CA LEU A 138 -2.57 -16.09 -8.55
C LEU A 138 -2.07 -14.75 -8.01
N GLY A 139 -2.02 -13.74 -8.87
CA GLY A 139 -1.64 -12.38 -8.49
C GLY A 139 -2.58 -11.78 -7.45
N LEU A 140 -3.90 -11.99 -7.56
CA LEU A 140 -4.88 -11.57 -6.57
C LEU A 140 -4.62 -12.22 -5.22
N LEU A 141 -4.38 -13.54 -5.18
CA LEU A 141 -4.13 -14.27 -3.95
C LEU A 141 -2.87 -13.76 -3.25
N ILE A 142 -1.77 -13.60 -3.99
CA ILE A 142 -0.53 -13.03 -3.47
C ILE A 142 -0.78 -11.62 -2.95
N GLY A 143 -1.44 -10.77 -3.74
CA GLY A 143 -1.75 -9.38 -3.34
C GLY A 143 -2.68 -9.29 -2.13
N ALA A 144 -3.54 -10.29 -1.90
CA ALA A 144 -4.44 -10.33 -0.74
C ALA A 144 -3.70 -10.66 0.56
N VAL A 145 -2.67 -11.50 0.48
CA VAL A 145 -1.82 -11.87 1.62
C VAL A 145 -0.80 -10.77 1.92
N VAL A 146 -0.21 -10.16 0.89
CA VAL A 146 0.76 -9.09 1.06
C VAL A 146 0.04 -7.83 1.55
N ARG A 147 0.33 -7.46 2.79
CA ARG A 147 -0.19 -6.25 3.44
C ARG A 147 0.97 -5.36 3.84
N THR A 148 0.83 -4.07 3.56
CA THR A 148 1.75 -3.04 4.06
C THR A 148 1.09 -2.25 5.18
N ASP A 149 1.87 -1.98 6.23
CA ASP A 149 1.48 -1.08 7.29
C ASP A 149 1.29 0.34 6.74
N ARG A 150 0.19 1.00 7.14
CA ARG A 150 -0.08 2.41 6.87
C ARG A 150 0.34 3.24 8.07
N TRP A 151 1.13 4.27 7.78
CA TRP A 151 1.66 5.20 8.76
C TRP A 151 1.21 6.60 8.36
N ASN A 152 0.57 7.31 9.28
CA ASN A 152 0.20 8.71 9.10
C ASN A 152 1.19 9.58 9.84
N SER A 153 1.83 10.52 9.13
CA SER A 153 2.75 11.48 9.76
C SER A 153 1.96 12.54 10.49
N ILE A 154 2.27 12.73 11.77
CA ILE A 154 1.68 13.79 12.59
C ILE A 154 2.73 14.87 12.86
N PRO A 155 2.33 16.17 12.90
CA PRO A 155 3.26 17.25 13.19
C PRO A 155 3.96 17.06 14.54
N VAL A 156 5.26 17.33 14.56
CA VAL A 156 6.07 17.37 15.78
C VAL A 156 5.96 18.79 16.35
N GLY A 157 5.05 18.96 17.31
CA GLY A 157 4.69 20.25 17.90
C GLY A 157 3.58 20.06 18.92
N LEU A 158 3.78 19.07 19.79
CA LEU A 158 2.90 18.73 20.90
C LEU A 158 3.08 19.74 22.04
#